data_AF-A0A655A9T4-F1
#
_entry.id   AF-A0A655A9T4-F1
#
_cell.length_a   1.000
_cell.length_b   1.000
_cell.length_c   1.000
_cell.angle_alpha   90.00
_cell.angle_beta   90.00
_cell.angle_gamma   90.00
#
_symmetry.space_group_name_H-M   'P 1'
#
loop_
_entity.id
_entity.type
_entity.pdbx_description
1 polymer ?
#
loop_
_entity_poly.entity_id
_entity_poly.type
_entity_poly.pdbx_seq_one_letter_code
_entity_poly.pdbx_strand_id
1 'polypeptide(L)' 'MSTLLQPLLSTIPLQVFAASVARARGYDVDKPRNLAKSVTVE' A
#
# COMPACT_ATOMS: atom_id res chain seq x y z
N MET A 1 0.58 23.59 10.68
CA MET A 1 0.24 22.16 10.51
C MET A 1 1.11 21.36 11.46
N SER A 2 0.53 20.52 12.32
CA SER A 2 1.31 19.75 13.31
C SER A 2 2.31 18.84 12.61
N THR A 3 3.60 18.97 12.89
CA THR A 3 4.67 18.11 12.33
C THR A 3 4.48 16.64 12.71
N LEU A 4 3.79 16.37 13.82
CA LEU A 4 3.46 15.02 14.26
C LEU A 4 2.57 14.26 13.26
N LEU A 5 1.75 14.97 12.47
CA LEU A 5 0.87 14.35 11.47
C LEU A 5 1.52 14.29 10.06
N GLN A 6 2.70 14.88 9.88
CA GLN A 6 3.38 14.91 8.59
C GLN A 6 3.63 13.51 7.98
N PRO A 7 4.03 12.48 8.77
CA PRO A 7 4.22 11.13 8.22
C PRO A 7 2.92 10.56 7.65
N LEU A 8 1.79 10.73 8.36
CA LEU A 8 0.49 10.25 7.91
C LEU A 8 0.12 10.84 6.55
N LEU A 9 0.22 12.17 6.43
CA LEU A 9 -0.12 12.85 5.17
C LEU A 9 0.83 12.46 4.03
N SER A 10 2.12 12.26 4.31
CA SER A 10 3.11 11.84 3.30
C SER A 10 2.91 10.41 2.78
N THR A 11 2.22 9.53 3.52
CA THR A 11 1.96 8.15 3.05
C THR A 11 0.88 8.07 1.98
N ILE A 12 -0.08 9.00 1.96
CA ILE A 12 -1.19 9.00 0.99
C ILE A 12 -0.69 9.04 -0.47
N PRO A 13 0.18 9.99 -0.89
CA PRO A 13 0.66 10.01 -2.26
C PRO A 13 1.48 8.75 -2.61
N LEU A 14 2.20 8.17 -1.64
CA LEU A 14 2.95 6.93 -1.86
C LEU A 14 2.02 5.72 -2.05
N GLN A 15 0.90 5.65 -1.31
CA GLN A 15 -0.12 4.62 -1.49
C GLN A 15 -0.78 4.71 -2.88
N VAL A 16 -1.12 5.93 -3.32
CA VAL A 16 -1.69 6.17 -4.66
C VAL A 16 -0.69 5.81 -5.76
N PHE A 17 0.58 6.16 -5.59
CA PHE A 17 1.66 5.80 -6.51
C PHE A 17 1.83 4.28 -6.62
N ALA A 18 1.88 3.56 -5.50
CA ALA A 18 2.00 2.10 -5.52
C ALA A 18 0.81 1.43 -6.23
N ALA A 19 -0.43 1.89 -5.96
CA ALA A 19 -1.63 1.36 -6.59
C ALA A 19 -1.67 1.63 -8.11
N SER A 20 -1.25 2.82 -8.55
CA SER A 20 -1.22 3.15 -9.98
C SER A 20 -0.16 2.35 -10.73
N VAL A 21 1.02 2.17 -10.14
CA VAL A 21 2.09 1.33 -10.71
C VAL A 21 1.66 -0.14 -10.79
N ALA A 22 1.07 -0.68 -9.72
CA ALA A 22 0.58 -2.06 -9.72
C ALA A 22 -0.49 -2.28 -10.80
N ARG A 23 -1.44 -1.35 -10.95
CA ARG A 23 -2.45 -1.40 -12.03
C ARG A 23 -1.83 -1.32 -13.42
N ALA A 24 -0.87 -0.42 -13.63
CA ALA A 24 -0.16 -0.29 -14.91
C ALA A 24 0.64 -1.56 -15.28
N ARG A 25 1.08 -2.32 -14.29
CA ARG A 25 1.78 -3.61 -14.45
C ARG A 25 0.83 -4.81 -14.54
N GLY A 26 -0.48 -4.60 -14.43
CA GLY A 26 -1.47 -5.68 -14.44
C GLY A 26 -1.44 -6.57 -13.20
N TYR A 27 -0.95 -6.06 -12.07
CA TYR A 27 -0.97 -6.78 -10.80
C TYR A 27 -2.30 -6.60 -10.07
N ASP A 28 -2.75 -7.65 -9.40
CA ASP A 28 -3.87 -7.60 -8.47
C ASP A 28 -3.42 -6.89 -7.18
N VAL A 29 -3.98 -5.71 -6.95
CA VAL A 29 -3.66 -4.85 -5.79
C VAL A 29 -4.27 -5.41 -4.50
N ASP A 30 -5.44 -6.04 -4.60
CA ASP A 30 -6.19 -6.54 -3.45
C ASP A 30 -5.69 -7.92 -3.01
N LYS A 31 -5.16 -8.71 -3.97
CA LYS A 31 -4.58 -10.03 -3.71
C LYS A 31 -3.16 -10.15 -4.27
N PRO A 32 -2.17 -9.53 -3.59
CA PRO A 32 -0.78 -9.65 -4.00
C PRO A 32 -0.30 -11.10 -3.94
N ARG A 33 0.57 -11.48 -4.89
CA ARG A 33 1.14 -12.83 -4.97
C ARG A 33 1.83 -13.21 -3.66
N ASN A 34 1.72 -14.48 -3.28
CA ASN A 34 2.40 -15.07 -2.12
C ASN A 34 2.04 -14.46 -0.76
N LEU A 35 0.99 -13.64 -0.68
CA LEU A 35 0.55 -13.00 0.55
C LEU A 35 -0.88 -13.39 0.90
N ALA A 36 -1.16 -13.42 2.20
CA ALA A 36 -2.49 -13.46 2.77
C ALA A 36 -2.72 -12.17 3.56
N LYS A 37 -3.98 -11.83 3.82
CA LYS A 37 -4.32 -10.64 4.62
C LYS A 37 -3.80 -10.73 6.06
N SER A 38 -3.74 -11.94 6.59
CA SER A 38 -3.21 -12.28 7.91
C SER A 38 -2.59 -13.68 7.81
N VAL A 39 -1.43 -13.87 8.44
CA VAL A 39 -0.79 -15.19 8.55
C VAL A 39 -1.16 -15.72 9.93
N THR A 40 -1.91 -16.83 9.95
CA THR A 40 -2.42 -17.45 11.19
C THR A 40 -1.72 -18.76 11.52
N VAL A 41 -0.64 -19.08 10.80
CA VAL A 41 0.20 -20.27 11.01
C VAL A 41 1.60 -19.81 11.40
N GLU A 42 2.26 -20.57 12.28
CA GLU A 42 3.64 -20.32 12.73
C GLU A 42 4.68 -20.91 11.77
#